data_AF-A0A7X8WTE1-F1
#
_entry.id   AF-A0A7X8WTE1-F1
#
_cell.length_a   1.000
_cell.length_b   1.000
_cell.length_c   1.000
_cell.angle_alpha   90.00
_cell.angle_beta   90.00
_cell.angle_gamma   90.00
#
_symmetry.space_group_name_H-M   'P 1'
#
loop_
_entity.id
_entity.type
_entity.pdbx_description
1 polymer ?
#
loop_
_entity_poly.entity_id
_entity_poly.type
_entity_poly.pdbx_seq_one_letter_code
_entity_poly.pdbx_strand_id
1 'polypeptide(L)'
;MKLKITYPPVEKRKLQRRHFLRIIRWPVLFAVVMSPVVNYIIGGKAWSLIVLMSIYMAWSLVLSPDLVEYNRISQTIKLISFSCSLLAMIDFFLSPGWAIDVVPIVCFGGLVITGVLFFTDLDRQKQNMLPMLFLIVIAILGSIVGVSIWREKSGWPLIIMGATAGLLLLACIITLRGEFLRELKKRFHVK
;
A
#
# COMPACT_ATOMS: atom_id res chain seq x y z
N MET A 1 22.46 47.26 -0.52
CA MET A 1 22.42 46.21 -1.57
C MET A 1 21.00 45.61 -1.57
N LYS A 2 20.21 45.75 -2.65
CA LYS A 2 18.84 45.21 -2.70
C LYS A 2 18.89 43.73 -3.10
N LEU A 3 18.58 42.83 -2.16
CA LEU A 3 18.44 41.40 -2.41
C LEU A 3 17.23 41.17 -3.32
N LYS A 4 17.49 40.89 -4.61
CA LYS A 4 16.45 40.53 -5.58
C LYS A 4 16.12 39.06 -5.36
N ILE A 5 14.99 38.79 -4.72
CA ILE A 5 14.52 37.42 -4.49
C ILE A 5 14.21 36.81 -5.87
N THR A 6 15.05 35.88 -6.32
CA THR A 6 14.94 35.15 -7.60
C THR A 6 14.04 33.94 -7.55
N TYR A 7 13.53 33.59 -6.36
CA TYR A 7 12.66 32.44 -6.18
C TYR A 7 11.19 32.80 -6.40
N PRO A 8 10.41 31.90 -7.05
CA PRO A 8 8.98 32.10 -7.21
C PRO A 8 8.31 32.16 -5.82
N PRO A 9 7.32 33.05 -5.62
CA PRO A 9 6.62 33.16 -4.35
C PRO A 9 5.88 31.85 -4.03
N VAL A 10 6.02 31.38 -2.79
CA VAL A 10 5.36 30.14 -2.35
C VAL A 10 3.86 30.38 -2.23
N GLU A 11 3.06 29.51 -2.86
CA GLU A 11 1.60 29.57 -2.79
C GLU A 11 1.09 29.51 -1.33
N LYS A 12 0.20 30.44 -0.96
CA LYS A 12 -0.39 30.54 0.38
C LYS A 12 -1.05 29.23 0.84
N ARG A 13 -1.67 28.47 -0.08
CA ARG A 13 -2.29 27.16 0.19
C ARG A 13 -1.27 26.12 0.68
N LYS A 14 -0.08 26.07 0.08
CA LYS A 14 1.01 25.17 0.50
C LYS A 14 1.54 25.56 1.88
N LEU A 15 1.58 26.85 2.17
CA LEU A 15 1.98 27.37 3.49
C LEU A 15 0.96 27.01 4.58
N GLN A 16 -0.34 27.19 4.31
CA GLN A 16 -1.43 26.81 5.22
C GLN A 16 -1.42 25.31 5.52
N ARG A 17 -1.28 24.46 4.49
CA ARG A 17 -1.16 23.00 4.68
C ARG A 17 0.04 22.64 5.56
N ARG A 18 1.19 23.29 5.38
CA ARG A 18 2.37 23.08 6.23
C ARG A 18 2.13 23.49 7.68
N HIS A 19 1.42 24.59 7.92
CA HIS A 19 1.03 25.00 9.27
C HIS A 19 0.07 24.00 9.91
N PHE A 20 -0.96 23.56 9.19
CA PHE A 20 -1.88 22.52 9.66
C PHE A 20 -1.16 21.22 10.01
N LEU A 21 -0.26 20.75 9.13
CA LEU A 21 0.55 19.55 9.39
C LEU A 21 1.48 19.72 10.61
N ARG A 22 1.97 20.92 10.88
CA ARG A 22 2.77 21.21 12.07
C ARG A 22 1.92 21.11 13.34
N ILE A 23 0.68 21.58 13.32
CA ILE A 23 -0.24 21.51 14.46
C ILE A 23 -0.63 20.06 14.71
N ILE A 24 -1.07 19.32 13.68
CA ILE A 24 -1.56 17.94 13.84
C ILE A 24 -0.46 16.94 14.19
N ARG A 25 0.81 17.27 13.93
CA ARG A 25 1.96 16.43 14.29
C ARG A 25 2.06 16.22 15.80
N TRP A 26 1.75 17.22 16.62
CA TRP A 26 1.82 17.12 18.08
C TRP A 26 0.87 16.09 18.68
N PRO A 27 -0.46 16.13 18.42
CA PRO A 27 -1.37 15.10 18.93
C PRO A 27 -1.06 13.71 18.36
N VAL A 28 -0.58 13.62 17.12
CA VAL A 28 -0.15 12.33 16.54
C VAL A 28 1.05 11.76 17.29
N LEU A 29 2.09 12.56 17.55
CA LEU A 29 3.25 12.12 18.33
C LEU A 29 2.85 11.73 19.76
N PHE A 30 1.95 12.48 20.37
CA PHE A 30 1.40 12.13 21.68
C PHE A 30 0.70 10.77 21.64
N ALA A 31 -0.16 10.51 20.65
CA ALA A 31 -0.84 9.22 20.49
C ALA A 31 0.15 8.06 20.25
N VAL A 32 1.22 8.30 19.49
CA VAL A 32 2.29 7.30 19.23
C VAL A 32 3.03 6.94 20.51
N VAL A 33 3.27 7.89 21.41
CA VAL A 33 3.96 7.63 22.69
C VAL A 33 3.00 7.03 23.72
N MET A 34 1.78 7.55 23.81
CA MET A 34 0.82 7.11 24.83
C MET A 34 0.27 5.72 24.57
N SER A 35 0.06 5.32 23.31
CA SER A 35 -0.47 3.99 22.99
C SER A 35 0.37 2.82 23.54
N PRO A 36 1.70 2.73 23.38
CA PRO A 36 2.50 1.68 24.00
C PRO A 36 2.58 1.81 25.52
N VAL A 37 2.61 3.04 26.08
CA VAL A 37 2.62 3.26 27.54
C VAL A 37 1.36 2.69 28.18
N VAL A 38 0.19 3.01 27.63
CA VAL A 38 -1.10 2.50 28.13
C VAL A 38 -1.17 0.99 27.96
N ASN A 39 -0.71 0.45 26.83
CA ASN A 39 -0.67 -1.00 26.61
C ASN A 39 0.25 -1.72 27.60
N TYR A 40 1.38 -1.11 27.98
CA TYR A 40 2.27 -1.65 29.00
C TYR A 40 1.65 -1.66 30.39
N ILE A 41 0.92 -0.59 30.76
CA ILE A 41 0.27 -0.46 32.07
C ILE A 41 -0.90 -1.43 32.23
N ILE A 42 -1.76 -1.54 31.21
CA ILE A 42 -2.95 -2.40 31.24
C ILE A 42 -2.55 -3.88 31.12
N GLY A 43 -1.45 -4.17 30.42
CA GLY A 43 -1.05 -5.52 30.08
C GLY A 43 -2.01 -6.19 29.08
N GLY A 44 -1.69 -7.42 28.67
CA GLY A 44 -2.50 -8.22 27.76
C GLY A 44 -2.00 -8.23 26.30
N LYS A 45 -2.94 -8.32 25.35
CA LYS A 45 -2.64 -8.41 23.90
C LYS A 45 -2.07 -7.09 23.39
N ALA A 46 -1.12 -7.15 22.44
CA ALA A 46 -0.40 -5.99 21.93
C ALA A 46 -1.23 -5.11 20.96
N TRP A 47 -2.35 -4.55 21.43
CA TRP A 47 -3.24 -3.70 20.62
C TRP A 47 -2.59 -2.37 20.22
N SER A 48 -1.60 -1.89 20.98
CA SER A 48 -0.85 -0.67 20.64
C SER A 48 -0.14 -0.78 19.29
N LEU A 49 0.31 -1.97 18.89
CA LEU A 49 0.96 -2.16 17.58
C LEU A 49 0.01 -1.89 16.41
N ILE A 50 -1.26 -2.30 16.55
CA ILE A 50 -2.30 -2.03 15.55
C ILE A 50 -2.60 -0.53 15.50
N VAL A 51 -2.65 0.12 16.67
CA VAL A 51 -2.85 1.58 16.75
C VAL A 51 -1.68 2.32 16.09
N LEU A 52 -0.44 1.91 16.35
CA LEU A 52 0.73 2.49 15.69
C LEU A 52 0.69 2.30 14.17
N MET A 53 0.34 1.10 13.70
CA MET A 53 0.21 0.82 12.27
C MET A 53 -0.91 1.62 11.61
N SER A 54 -2.05 1.79 12.27
CA SER A 54 -3.17 2.60 11.76
C SER A 54 -2.84 4.10 11.74
N ILE A 55 -2.16 4.63 12.76
CA ILE A 55 -1.64 6.00 12.76
C ILE A 55 -0.64 6.19 11.62
N TYR A 56 0.26 5.24 11.42
CA TYR A 56 1.23 5.27 10.33
C TYR A 56 0.55 5.25 8.95
N MET A 57 -0.45 4.39 8.76
CA MET A 57 -1.28 4.34 7.55
C MET A 57 -2.00 5.67 7.31
N ALA A 58 -2.66 6.25 8.32
CA ALA A 58 -3.35 7.54 8.20
C ALA A 58 -2.37 8.68 7.87
N TRP A 59 -1.18 8.67 8.49
CA TRP A 59 -0.15 9.67 8.24
C TRP A 59 0.36 9.62 6.80
N SER A 60 0.71 8.43 6.32
CA SER A 60 1.29 8.20 4.99
C SER A 60 0.27 8.39 3.86
N LEU A 61 -1.00 8.03 4.05
CA LEU A 61 -2.01 8.14 3.00
C LEU A 61 -2.71 9.50 2.96
N VAL A 62 -3.05 10.07 4.11
CA VAL A 62 -3.94 11.24 4.20
C VAL A 62 -3.16 12.53 4.44
N LEU A 63 -2.29 12.53 5.45
CA LEU A 63 -1.65 13.77 5.93
C LEU A 63 -0.44 14.15 5.06
N SER A 64 0.44 13.20 4.84
CA SER A 64 1.73 13.38 4.18
C SER A 64 1.95 12.34 3.07
N PRO A 65 1.12 12.30 2.01
CA PRO A 65 1.37 11.45 0.86
C PRO A 65 2.68 11.81 0.17
N ASP A 66 3.40 10.78 -0.27
CA ASP A 66 4.66 10.92 -1.00
C ASP A 66 4.44 11.67 -2.31
N LEU A 67 5.11 12.82 -2.45
CA LEU A 67 4.99 13.71 -3.61
C LEU A 67 5.76 13.18 -4.83
N VAL A 68 6.84 12.44 -4.61
CA VAL A 68 7.73 11.94 -5.69
C VAL A 68 7.06 10.80 -6.48
N GLU A 69 6.20 10.02 -5.83
CA GLU A 69 5.48 8.89 -6.43
C GLU A 69 3.96 9.11 -6.46
N TYR A 70 3.52 10.37 -6.48
CA TYR A 70 2.10 10.72 -6.39
C TYR A 70 1.35 10.38 -7.70
N ASN A 71 1.05 9.09 -7.85
CA ASN A 71 0.24 8.54 -8.93
C ASN A 71 -0.96 7.81 -8.33
N ARG A 72 -2.10 7.87 -9.02
CA ARG A 72 -3.36 7.26 -8.54
C ARG A 72 -3.20 5.77 -8.28
N ILE A 73 -2.51 5.05 -9.16
CA ILE A 73 -2.24 3.61 -9.01
C ILE A 73 -1.32 3.33 -7.83
N SER A 74 -0.22 4.08 -7.69
CA SER A 74 0.70 3.90 -6.56
C SER A 74 0.01 4.16 -5.22
N GLN A 75 -0.90 5.14 -5.16
CA GLN A 75 -1.68 5.41 -3.96
C GLN A 75 -2.71 4.33 -3.65
N THR A 76 -3.44 3.83 -4.65
CA THR A 76 -4.39 2.73 -4.41
C THR A 76 -3.67 1.48 -3.96
N ILE A 77 -2.51 1.16 -4.55
CA ILE A 77 -1.66 0.04 -4.13
C ILE A 77 -1.16 0.23 -2.70
N LYS A 78 -0.63 1.41 -2.34
CA LYS A 78 -0.21 1.71 -0.95
C LYS A 78 -1.37 1.52 0.03
N LEU A 79 -2.57 1.97 -0.32
CA LEU A 79 -3.77 1.79 0.50
C LEU A 79 -4.10 0.30 0.69
N ILE A 80 -4.12 -0.47 -0.40
CA ILE A 80 -4.39 -1.91 -0.36
C ILE A 80 -3.33 -2.62 0.49
N SER A 81 -2.05 -2.35 0.27
CA SER A 81 -0.95 -2.95 1.04
C SER A 81 -1.06 -2.63 2.53
N PHE A 82 -1.27 -1.36 2.91
CA PHE A 82 -1.45 -1.01 4.32
C PHE A 82 -2.70 -1.66 4.93
N SER A 83 -3.80 -1.74 4.20
CA SER A 83 -5.01 -2.41 4.68
C SER A 83 -4.80 -3.91 4.88
N CYS A 84 -4.20 -4.63 3.92
CA CYS A 84 -3.91 -6.06 4.04
C CYS A 84 -2.90 -6.32 5.19
N SER A 85 -1.86 -5.47 5.36
CA SER A 85 -0.92 -5.55 6.49
C SER A 85 -1.56 -5.28 7.85
N LEU A 86 -2.46 -4.28 7.94
CA LEU A 86 -3.19 -3.97 9.17
C LEU A 86 -4.09 -5.15 9.57
N LEU A 87 -4.85 -5.71 8.62
CA LEU A 87 -5.70 -6.87 8.87
C LEU A 87 -4.90 -8.08 9.34
N ALA A 88 -3.74 -8.35 8.73
CA ALA A 88 -2.85 -9.41 9.17
C ALA A 88 -2.31 -9.19 10.59
N MET A 89 -1.95 -7.95 10.95
CA MET A 89 -1.55 -7.61 12.33
C MET A 89 -2.70 -7.81 13.33
N ILE A 90 -3.94 -7.45 12.97
CA ILE A 90 -5.10 -7.64 13.86
C ILE A 90 -5.33 -9.13 14.10
N ASP A 91 -5.23 -9.96 13.08
CA ASP A 91 -5.38 -11.41 13.23
C ASP A 91 -4.29 -12.02 14.12
N PHE A 92 -3.03 -11.60 13.91
CA PHE A 92 -1.90 -12.10 14.70
C PHE A 92 -1.96 -11.68 16.18
N PHE A 93 -2.29 -10.41 16.48
CA PHE A 93 -2.20 -9.88 17.84
C PHE A 93 -3.51 -9.93 18.64
N LEU A 94 -4.67 -9.85 17.98
CA LEU A 94 -5.96 -9.69 18.66
C LEU A 94 -6.81 -10.96 18.60
N SER A 95 -7.11 -11.46 17.40
CA SER A 95 -8.05 -12.56 17.20
C SER A 95 -7.66 -13.38 15.98
N PRO A 96 -7.04 -14.56 16.15
CA PRO A 96 -6.58 -15.36 15.02
C PRO A 96 -7.74 -16.09 14.32
N GLY A 97 -7.63 -16.23 13.00
CA GLY A 97 -8.39 -17.20 12.21
C GLY A 97 -9.36 -16.64 11.17
N TRP A 98 -9.55 -15.32 11.09
CA TRP A 98 -10.47 -14.67 10.14
C TRP A 98 -9.74 -13.98 8.99
N ALA A 99 -8.48 -13.59 9.18
CA ALA A 99 -7.71 -12.94 8.11
C ALA A 99 -7.46 -13.85 6.90
N ILE A 100 -7.48 -15.17 7.08
CA ILE A 100 -7.28 -16.14 5.99
C ILE A 100 -8.33 -15.94 4.89
N ASP A 101 -9.55 -15.57 5.26
CA ASP A 101 -10.62 -15.34 4.29
C ASP A 101 -10.71 -13.85 3.89
N VAL A 102 -10.58 -12.94 4.85
CA VAL A 102 -10.82 -11.51 4.62
C VAL A 102 -9.66 -10.84 3.87
N VAL A 103 -8.40 -11.16 4.18
CA VAL A 103 -7.25 -10.52 3.54
C VAL A 103 -7.21 -10.82 2.04
N PRO A 104 -7.41 -12.06 1.57
CA PRO A 104 -7.46 -12.34 0.12
C PRO A 104 -8.62 -11.67 -0.59
N ILE A 105 -9.79 -11.51 0.06
CA ILE A 105 -10.94 -10.81 -0.53
C ILE A 105 -10.60 -9.33 -0.76
N VAL A 106 -10.00 -8.67 0.24
CA VAL A 106 -9.60 -7.26 0.14
C VAL A 106 -8.51 -7.10 -0.93
N CYS A 107 -7.50 -7.96 -0.91
CA CYS A 107 -6.41 -7.92 -1.88
C CYS A 107 -6.90 -8.28 -3.31
N PHE A 108 -7.90 -9.16 -3.48
CA PHE A 108 -8.60 -9.40 -4.76
C PHE A 108 -9.31 -8.15 -5.28
N GLY A 109 -10.13 -7.49 -4.45
CA GLY A 109 -10.78 -6.24 -4.84
C GLY A 109 -9.77 -5.16 -5.22
N GLY A 110 -8.66 -5.11 -4.48
CA GLY A 110 -7.52 -4.25 -4.78
C GLY A 110 -6.88 -4.52 -6.14
N LEU A 111 -6.64 -5.79 -6.48
CA LEU A 111 -6.13 -6.21 -7.79
C LEU A 111 -7.07 -5.79 -8.93
N VAL A 112 -8.37 -5.99 -8.78
CA VAL A 112 -9.36 -5.60 -9.79
C VAL A 112 -9.36 -4.08 -10.01
N ILE A 113 -9.44 -3.29 -8.94
CA ILE A 113 -9.45 -1.82 -9.03
C ILE A 113 -8.15 -1.30 -9.65
N THR A 114 -7.00 -1.81 -9.21
CA THR A 114 -5.70 -1.39 -9.74
C THR A 114 -5.52 -1.80 -11.21
N GLY A 115 -6.00 -2.99 -11.60
CA GLY A 115 -6.06 -3.41 -13.00
C GLY A 115 -6.89 -2.48 -13.86
N VAL A 116 -8.12 -2.16 -13.45
CA VAL A 116 -9.00 -1.23 -14.19
C VAL A 116 -8.34 0.14 -14.35
N LEU A 117 -7.77 0.69 -13.28
CA LEU A 117 -7.07 1.98 -13.33
C LEU A 117 -5.85 1.95 -14.24
N PHE A 118 -5.13 0.83 -14.30
CA PHE A 118 -3.98 0.65 -15.18
C PHE A 118 -4.38 0.61 -16.66
N PHE A 119 -5.44 -0.13 -17.00
CA PHE A 119 -5.90 -0.26 -18.38
C PHE A 119 -6.62 0.98 -18.90
N THR A 120 -7.16 1.83 -18.02
CA THR A 120 -7.83 3.07 -18.43
C THR A 120 -6.86 4.10 -19.01
N ASP A 121 -5.63 4.19 -18.49
CA ASP A 121 -4.63 5.20 -18.86
C ASP A 121 -3.27 4.57 -19.24
N LEU A 122 -3.26 3.56 -20.12
CA LEU A 122 -2.06 2.76 -20.42
C LEU A 122 -0.81 3.59 -20.75
N ASP A 123 -0.91 4.60 -21.61
CA ASP A 123 0.26 5.37 -22.07
C ASP A 123 0.97 6.11 -20.93
N ARG A 124 0.21 6.57 -19.94
CA ARG A 124 0.74 7.25 -18.75
C ARG A 124 1.18 6.25 -17.68
N GLN A 125 0.49 5.12 -17.58
CA GLN A 125 0.68 4.16 -16.49
C GLN A 125 1.78 3.13 -16.75
N LYS A 126 2.14 2.88 -18.01
CA LYS A 126 3.30 2.05 -18.39
C LYS A 126 4.55 2.42 -17.60
N GLN A 127 4.86 3.72 -17.54
CA GLN A 127 6.02 4.24 -16.81
C GLN A 127 5.98 3.96 -15.31
N ASN A 128 4.80 3.72 -14.71
CA ASN A 128 4.61 3.46 -13.28
C ASN A 128 4.08 2.04 -13.01
N MET A 129 4.46 1.07 -13.84
CA MET A 129 4.01 -0.32 -13.73
C MET A 129 4.58 -1.10 -12.53
N LEU A 130 5.66 -0.61 -11.92
CA LEU A 130 6.42 -1.35 -10.89
C LEU A 130 5.63 -1.60 -9.59
N PRO A 131 4.92 -0.62 -9.00
CA PRO A 131 4.07 -0.86 -7.84
C PRO A 131 3.01 -1.93 -8.09
N MET A 132 2.41 -1.92 -9.29
CA MET A 132 1.39 -2.90 -9.68
C MET A 132 1.99 -4.30 -9.79
N LEU A 133 3.15 -4.43 -10.43
CA LEU A 133 3.89 -5.69 -10.49
C LEU A 133 4.24 -6.23 -9.11
N PHE A 134 4.70 -5.38 -8.19
CA PHE A 134 4.98 -5.83 -6.82
C PHE A 134 3.73 -6.36 -6.13
N LEU A 135 2.59 -5.67 -6.26
CA LEU A 135 1.33 -6.13 -5.68
C LEU A 135 0.89 -7.48 -6.27
N ILE A 136 1.05 -7.68 -7.59
CA ILE A 136 0.77 -8.96 -8.26
C ILE A 136 1.68 -10.08 -7.74
N VAL A 137 2.99 -9.83 -7.68
CA VAL A 137 3.96 -10.82 -7.21
C VAL A 137 3.69 -11.20 -5.75
N ILE A 138 3.44 -10.21 -4.89
CA ILE A 138 3.09 -10.46 -3.49
C ILE A 138 1.79 -11.25 -3.38
N ALA A 139 0.77 -10.96 -4.19
CA ALA A 139 -0.48 -11.70 -4.19
C ALA A 139 -0.30 -13.16 -4.66
N ILE A 140 0.52 -13.40 -5.69
CA ILE A 140 0.84 -14.76 -6.15
C ILE A 140 1.59 -15.53 -5.05
N LEU A 141 2.66 -14.94 -4.50
CA LEU A 141 3.43 -15.56 -3.43
C LEU A 141 2.56 -15.81 -2.19
N GLY A 142 1.73 -14.84 -1.81
CA GLY A 142 0.80 -14.96 -0.69
C GLY A 142 -0.25 -16.05 -0.89
N SER A 143 -0.77 -16.21 -2.12
CA SER A 143 -1.68 -17.30 -2.47
C SER A 143 -0.98 -18.68 -2.39
N ILE A 144 0.22 -18.81 -2.95
CA ILE A 144 1.00 -20.06 -2.89
C ILE A 144 1.28 -20.44 -1.43
N VAL A 145 1.84 -19.51 -0.65
CA VAL A 145 2.15 -19.74 0.78
C VAL A 145 0.89 -20.05 1.57
N GLY A 146 -0.19 -19.29 1.34
CA GLY A 146 -1.47 -19.49 2.03
C GLY A 146 -2.08 -20.86 1.77
N VAL A 147 -2.09 -21.30 0.52
CA VAL A 147 -2.62 -22.62 0.13
C VAL A 147 -1.73 -23.76 0.62
N SER A 148 -0.40 -23.57 0.64
CA SER A 148 0.54 -24.58 1.16
C SER A 148 0.41 -24.79 2.66
N ILE A 149 0.22 -23.73 3.45
CA ILE A 149 0.16 -23.81 4.92
C ILE A 149 -1.24 -24.23 5.39
N TRP A 150 -2.31 -23.71 4.79
CA TRP A 150 -3.70 -23.93 5.24
C TRP A 150 -4.49 -24.89 4.37
N ARG A 151 -3.85 -25.98 3.93
CA ARG A 151 -4.43 -26.95 2.98
C ARG A 151 -5.76 -27.57 3.42
N GLU A 152 -6.02 -27.64 4.74
CA GLU A 152 -7.22 -28.25 5.30
C GLU A 152 -8.39 -27.28 5.52
N LYS A 153 -8.13 -25.96 5.59
CA LYS A 153 -9.19 -24.95 5.66
C LYS A 153 -9.64 -24.56 4.25
N SER A 154 -10.91 -24.22 4.10
CA SER A 154 -11.53 -23.75 2.85
C SER A 154 -10.84 -22.46 2.35
N GLY A 155 -9.70 -22.60 1.68
CA GLY A 155 -8.86 -21.51 1.15
C GLY A 155 -9.29 -21.00 -0.22
N TRP A 156 -10.57 -21.10 -0.57
CA TRP A 156 -11.07 -20.66 -1.87
C TRP A 156 -10.77 -19.17 -2.18
N PRO A 157 -10.84 -18.24 -1.19
CA PRO A 157 -10.43 -16.85 -1.40
C PRO A 157 -8.97 -16.69 -1.85
N LEU A 158 -8.05 -17.50 -1.30
CA LEU A 158 -6.64 -17.50 -1.67
C LEU A 158 -6.43 -17.94 -3.12
N ILE A 159 -7.19 -18.94 -3.57
CA ILE A 159 -7.12 -19.46 -4.94
C ILE A 159 -7.61 -18.40 -5.92
N ILE A 160 -8.75 -17.76 -5.63
CA ILE A 160 -9.30 -16.69 -6.49
C ILE A 160 -8.33 -15.51 -6.58
N MET A 161 -7.77 -15.07 -5.45
CA MET A 161 -6.78 -13.99 -5.44
C MET A 161 -5.54 -14.36 -6.28
N GLY A 162 -5.02 -15.59 -6.13
CA GLY A 162 -3.88 -16.06 -6.92
C GLY A 162 -4.19 -16.14 -8.42
N ALA A 163 -5.35 -16.70 -8.79
CA ALA A 163 -5.79 -16.81 -10.18
C ALA A 163 -5.97 -15.45 -10.83
N THR A 164 -6.55 -14.50 -10.13
CA THR A 164 -6.79 -13.13 -10.63
C THR A 164 -5.49 -12.35 -10.76
N ALA A 165 -4.55 -12.50 -9.81
CA ALA A 165 -3.20 -11.97 -9.95
C ALA A 165 -2.48 -12.55 -11.17
N GLY A 166 -2.60 -13.86 -11.40
CA GLY A 166 -2.02 -14.53 -12.58
C GLY A 166 -2.63 -14.06 -13.90
N LEU A 167 -3.96 -13.95 -13.98
CA LEU A 167 -4.65 -13.42 -15.17
C LEU A 167 -4.24 -11.97 -15.46
N LEU A 168 -4.13 -11.15 -14.42
CA LEU A 168 -3.77 -9.74 -14.56
C LEU A 168 -2.29 -9.58 -14.95
N LEU A 169 -1.40 -10.47 -14.48
CA LEU A 169 -0.02 -10.58 -14.97
C LEU A 169 0.03 -10.93 -16.46
N LEU A 170 -0.71 -11.96 -16.88
CA LEU A 170 -0.80 -12.37 -18.29
C LEU A 170 -1.34 -11.23 -19.17
N ALA A 171 -2.39 -10.55 -18.71
CA ALA A 171 -2.95 -9.38 -19.40
C ALA A 171 -1.90 -8.27 -19.56
N CYS A 172 -1.10 -7.99 -18.53
CA CYS A 172 0.00 -7.02 -18.62
C CYS A 172 1.07 -7.45 -19.64
N ILE A 173 1.46 -8.73 -19.65
CA ILE A 173 2.44 -9.26 -20.60
C ILE A 173 1.93 -9.14 -22.04
N ILE A 174 0.68 -9.51 -22.30
CA ILE A 174 0.06 -9.49 -23.64
C ILE A 174 -0.12 -8.06 -24.16
N THR A 175 -0.45 -7.12 -23.28
CA THR A 175 -0.73 -5.72 -23.65
C THR A 175 0.54 -4.87 -23.81
N LEU A 176 1.53 -5.01 -22.91
CA LEU A 176 2.78 -4.25 -22.99
C LEU A 176 3.84 -4.92 -23.90
N ARG A 177 3.75 -6.23 -24.15
CA ARG A 177 4.66 -7.00 -25.02
C ARG A 177 6.15 -6.66 -24.81
N GLY A 178 6.84 -6.21 -25.85
CA GLY A 178 8.26 -5.86 -25.80
C GLY A 178 8.58 -4.63 -24.95
N GLU A 179 7.61 -3.74 -24.70
CA GLU A 179 7.81 -2.59 -23.81
C GLU A 179 7.93 -3.02 -22.35
N PHE A 180 7.24 -4.10 -21.96
CA PHE A 180 7.32 -4.71 -20.63
C PHE A 180 8.76 -5.12 -20.29
N LEU A 181 9.38 -5.89 -21.19
CA LEU A 181 10.76 -6.35 -21.02
C LEU A 181 11.73 -5.16 -21.06
N ARG A 182 11.50 -4.17 -21.93
CA ARG A 182 12.32 -2.97 -22.01
C ARG A 182 12.28 -2.16 -20.71
N GLU A 183 11.11 -2.01 -20.09
CA GLU A 183 10.96 -1.29 -18.83
C GLU A 183 11.56 -2.05 -17.64
N LEU A 184 11.35 -3.37 -17.55
CA LEU A 184 12.00 -4.22 -16.55
C LEU A 184 13.53 -4.15 -16.67
N LYS A 185 14.04 -4.28 -17.89
CA LYS A 185 15.47 -4.21 -18.19
C LYS A 185 16.09 -2.88 -17.76
N LYS A 186 15.40 -1.77 -18.08
CA LYS A 186 15.83 -0.41 -17.66
C LYS A 186 15.89 -0.27 -16.13
N ARG A 187 14.93 -0.83 -15.41
CA ARG A 187 14.81 -0.66 -13.95
C ARG A 187 15.72 -1.57 -13.14
N PHE A 188 15.92 -2.80 -13.59
CA PHE A 188 16.82 -3.76 -12.93
C PHE A 188 18.27 -3.68 -13.42
N HIS A 189 18.57 -2.75 -14.34
CA HIS A 189 19.89 -2.58 -14.96
C HIS A 189 20.47 -3.90 -15.52
N VAL A 190 19.60 -4.83 -15.93
CA VAL A 190 20.04 -6.11 -16.50
C VAL A 190 20.47 -5.84 -17.93
N LYS A 191 21.69 -6.24 -18.30
CA LYS A 191 22.23 -6.04 -19.66
C LYS A 191 21.63 -6.99 -20.67
#